data_AF-A0A973HGC4-F1
#
_entry.id   AF-A0A973HGC4-F1
#
_cell.length_a   1.000
_cell.length_b   1.000
_cell.length_c   1.000
_cell.angle_alpha   90.00
_cell.angle_beta   90.00
_cell.angle_gamma   90.00
#
_symmetry.space_group_name_H-M   'P 1'
#
loop_
_entity.id
_entity.type
_entity.pdbx_description
1 polymer ?
#
loop_
_entity_poly.entity_id
_entity_poly.type
_entity_poly.pdbx_seq_one_letter_code
_entity_poly.pdbx_strand_id
1 'polypeptide(L)' 'MLNQVDIHTLSAKYVAQHVAVVLQEMPAEFGFTVKEVIAMAIPPTKGCFQMPQHTNTVLMTHYLKSI' A
#
# COMPACT_ATOMS: atom_id res chain seq x y z
N MET A 1 -4.92 17.38 -10.24
CA MET A 1 -6.20 16.65 -10.40
C MET A 1 -5.93 15.15 -10.36
N LEU A 2 -6.69 14.38 -9.59
CA LEU A 2 -6.72 12.91 -9.59
C LEU A 2 -8.17 12.49 -9.90
N ASN A 3 -8.41 11.70 -10.95
CA ASN A 3 -9.75 11.34 -11.41
C ASN A 3 -10.70 12.56 -11.58
N GLN A 4 -10.20 13.65 -12.18
CA GLN A 4 -10.93 14.91 -12.36
C GLN A 4 -11.32 15.65 -11.07
N VAL A 5 -10.79 15.23 -9.90
CA VAL A 5 -10.97 15.92 -8.61
C VAL A 5 -9.66 16.62 -8.23
N ASP A 6 -9.76 17.81 -7.63
CA ASP A 6 -8.58 18.52 -7.12
C ASP A 6 -7.95 17.74 -5.96
N ILE A 7 -6.64 17.48 -6.06
CA ILE A 7 -5.89 16.68 -5.09
C ILE A 7 -5.84 17.32 -3.71
N HIS A 8 -5.90 18.66 -3.64
CA HIS A 8 -5.89 19.38 -2.37
C HIS A 8 -7.21 19.23 -1.60
N THR A 9 -8.27 18.79 -2.28
CA THR A 9 -9.59 18.52 -1.67
C THR A 9 -9.77 17.08 -1.22
N LEU A 10 -8.84 16.19 -1.59
CA LEU A 10 -8.92 14.77 -1.28
C LEU A 10 -8.25 14.46 0.07
N SER A 11 -8.83 13.52 0.82
CA SER A 11 -8.19 13.02 2.04
C SER A 11 -6.92 12.21 1.72
N ALA A 12 -5.92 12.26 2.61
CA ALA A 12 -4.71 11.46 2.48
C ALA A 12 -5.01 9.95 2.35
N LYS A 13 -6.05 9.46 3.05
CA LYS A 13 -6.52 8.08 2.93
C LYS A 13 -6.99 7.73 1.52
N TYR A 14 -7.78 8.62 0.91
CA TYR A 14 -8.26 8.41 -0.46
C TYR A 14 -7.07 8.38 -1.45
N VAL A 15 -6.12 9.29 -1.31
CA VAL A 15 -4.92 9.32 -2.16
C VAL A 15 -4.10 8.03 -2.00
N ALA A 16 -3.84 7.58 -0.77
CA ALA A 16 -3.11 6.34 -0.49
C ALA A 16 -3.82 5.06 -0.97
N GLN A 17 -5.14 5.11 -1.20
CA GLN A 17 -5.89 4.00 -1.78
C GLN A 17 -5.81 3.92 -3.31
N HIS A 18 -5.46 5.01 -3.99
CA HIS A 18 -5.58 5.14 -5.44
C HIS A 18 -4.26 5.45 -6.14
N VAL A 19 -3.21 5.81 -5.39
CA VAL A 19 -1.90 6.19 -5.92
C VAL A 19 -0.82 5.39 -5.21
N ALA A 20 -0.01 4.66 -5.98
CA ALA A 20 1.22 4.03 -5.52
C ALA A 20 2.41 4.75 -6.15
N VAL A 21 3.49 4.92 -5.38
CA VAL A 21 4.70 5.61 -5.83
C VAL A 21 5.88 4.64 -5.78
N VAL A 22 6.65 4.59 -6.86
CA VAL A 22 7.95 3.92 -6.90
C VAL A 22 9.02 4.99 -6.81
N LEU A 23 9.80 4.96 -5.73
CA LEU A 23 10.93 5.88 -5.55
C LEU A 23 12.07 5.49 -6.49
N GLN A 24 12.65 6.46 -7.20
CA GLN A 24 13.77 6.22 -8.12
C GLN A 24 15.06 5.86 -7.37
N GLU A 25 15.23 6.36 -6.15
CA GLU A 25 16.28 5.94 -5.22
C GLU A 25 15.61 5.31 -3.99
N MET A 26 15.93 4.05 -3.73
CA MET A 26 15.49 3.36 -2.52
C MET A 26 16.41 3.80 -1.37
N PRO A 27 15.89 4.34 -0.25
CA PRO A 27 16.75 4.69 0.88
C PRO A 27 17.51 3.45 1.35
N ALA A 28 18.81 3.64 1.60
CA ALA A 28 19.82 2.58 1.50
C ALA A 28 19.65 1.39 2.44
N GLU A 29 18.84 1.46 3.49
CA GLU A 29 18.59 0.32 4.39
C GLU A 29 17.21 0.45 5.02
N PHE A 30 16.22 -0.21 4.42
CA PHE A 30 15.06 -0.62 5.19
C PHE A 30 15.46 -1.90 5.92
N GLY A 31 15.57 -1.85 7.25
CA GLY A 31 15.73 -3.03 8.12
C GLY A 31 14.48 -3.93 8.13
N PHE A 32 13.74 -3.98 7.02
CA PHE A 32 12.50 -4.69 6.83
C PHE A 32 12.71 -5.83 5.84
N THR A 33 12.10 -6.97 6.14
CA THR A 33 11.98 -8.08 5.21
C THR A 33 11.12 -7.69 4.01
N VAL A 34 11.29 -8.38 2.88
CA VAL A 34 10.44 -8.22 1.68
C VAL A 34 8.95 -8.34 2.04
N LYS A 35 8.62 -9.25 2.97
CA LYS A 35 7.25 -9.43 3.46
C LYS A 35 6.72 -8.20 4.17
N GLU A 36 7.52 -7.56 5.02
CA GLU A 36 7.13 -6.34 5.73
C GLU A 36 6.97 -5.16 4.78
N VAL A 37 7.86 -5.05 3.79
CA VAL A 37 7.73 -4.02 2.73
C VAL A 37 6.44 -4.21 1.92
N ILE A 38 6.13 -5.44 1.53
CA ILE A 38 4.87 -5.74 0.82
C ILE A 38 3.66 -5.49 1.72
N ALA A 39 3.75 -5.76 3.02
CA ALA A 39 2.65 -5.49 3.97
C ALA A 39 2.38 -3.98 4.09
N MET A 40 3.42 -3.15 4.06
CA MET A 40 3.29 -1.69 4.06
C MET A 40 2.67 -1.15 2.77
N ALA A 41 2.85 -1.86 1.63
CA ALA A 41 2.27 -1.47 0.35
C ALA A 41 0.76 -1.76 0.24
N ILE A 42 0.15 -2.45 1.23
CA ILE A 42 -1.28 -2.75 1.23
C ILE A 42 -2.07 -1.46 1.51
N PRO A 43 -2.93 -1.00 0.58
CA PRO A 43 -3.64 0.25 0.77
C PRO A 43 -4.59 0.20 1.97
N PRO A 44 -4.78 1.32 2.68
CA PRO A 44 -5.63 1.36 3.87
C PRO A 44 -7.10 1.17 3.49
N THR A 45 -7.62 -0.05 3.46
CA THR A 45 -9.03 -0.34 3.15
C THR A 45 -9.95 0.06 4.33
N LYS A 46 -11.29 -0.04 4.18
CA LYS A 46 -12.26 0.38 5.23
C LYS A 46 -12.03 -0.40 6.54
N GLY A 47 -11.23 0.16 7.47
CA GLY A 47 -10.97 -0.38 8.81
C GLY A 47 -9.48 -0.55 9.09
N CYS A 48 -8.78 0.55 9.36
CA CYS A 48 -7.31 0.65 9.31
C CYS A 48 -6.52 -0.11 10.40
N PHE A 49 -7.19 -0.87 11.28
CA PHE A 49 -6.56 -1.62 12.37
C PHE A 49 -7.25 -2.96 12.66
N GLN A 50 -8.02 -3.51 11.72
CA GLN A 50 -8.46 -4.89 11.88
C GLN A 50 -7.29 -5.81 11.51
N MET A 51 -6.88 -6.64 12.48
CA MET A 51 -5.99 -7.79 12.30
C MET A 51 -6.20 -8.44 10.94
N PRO A 52 -5.16 -8.99 10.28
CA PRO A 52 -5.29 -9.61 8.97
C PRO A 52 -6.37 -10.69 9.02
N GLN A 53 -7.58 -10.33 8.58
CA GLN A 53 -8.61 -11.32 8.29
C GLN A 53 -8.13 -12.08 7.06
N HIS A 54 -8.48 -13.37 7.02
CA HIS A 54 -8.03 -14.42 6.09
C HIS A 54 -7.82 -14.01 4.61
N THR A 55 -8.49 -12.96 4.16
CA THR A 55 -8.40 -12.32 2.85
C THR A 55 -7.03 -11.67 2.54
N ASN A 56 -6.37 -11.06 3.53
CA ASN A 56 -5.08 -10.38 3.31
C ASN A 56 -3.93 -11.37 3.06
N THR A 57 -4.02 -12.57 3.65
CA THR A 57 -3.04 -13.64 3.41
C THR A 57 -3.03 -14.08 1.95
N VAL A 58 -4.20 -14.08 1.29
CA VAL A 58 -4.32 -14.43 -0.13
C VAL A 58 -3.69 -13.36 -1.01
N LEU A 59 -3.93 -12.08 -0.73
CA LEU A 59 -3.30 -10.98 -1.46
C LEU A 59 -1.78 -10.99 -1.27
N MET A 60 -1.28 -11.15 -0.04
CA MET A 60 0.16 -11.26 0.21
C MET A 60 0.77 -12.47 -0.50
N THR A 61 0.10 -13.62 -0.50
CA THR A 61 0.56 -14.82 -1.22
C THR A 61 0.59 -14.58 -2.73
N HIS A 62 -0.41 -13.88 -3.27
CA HIS A 62 -0.46 -13.53 -4.69
C HIS A 62 0.69 -12.59 -5.08
N TYR A 63 0.95 -11.55 -4.29
CA TYR A 63 2.06 -10.63 -4.54
C TYR A 63 3.42 -11.33 -4.41
N LEU A 64 3.62 -12.19 -3.41
CA LEU A 64 4.86 -12.95 -3.25
C LEU A 64 5.10 -13.98 -4.36
N LYS A 65 4.04 -14.51 -4.99
CA LYS A 65 4.15 -15.42 -6.15
C LYS A 65 4.36 -14.72 -7.49
N SER A 66 4.10 -13.41 -7.57
CA SER A 66 4.13 -12.64 -8.81
C SER A 66 5.45 -11.91 -9.03
N ILE A 67 6.44 -12.19 -8.19
CA ILE A 67 7.85 -11.78 -8.30
C ILE A 67 8.63 -13.00 -8.80
#